data_AF-A0A0D3QRU0-F1
#
_entry.id   AF-A0A0D3QRU0-F1
#
_cell.length_a   1.000
_cell.length_b   1.000
_cell.length_c   1.000
_cell.angle_alpha   90.00
_cell.angle_beta   90.00
_cell.angle_gamma   90.00
#
_symmetry.space_group_name_H-M   'P 1'
#
loop_
_entity.id
_entity.type
_entity.pdbx_description
1 polymer ?
#
loop_
_entity_poly.entity_id
_entity_poly.type
_entity_poly.pdbx_seq_one_letter_code
_entity_poly.pdbx_strand_id
1 'polypeptide(L)'
;AACLIQTPWSFTGAMVLMIAHGLTSSMLFCLANTNYERTHTRTMIIARGFQLILPLMAAWWLLANLTNMALPPSFNLMGELLIIVSLFNWSSL
;
A
#
# COMPACT_ATOMS: atom_id res chain seq x y z
N ALA A 1 0.41 -12.34 12.52
CA ALA A 1 1.70 -12.41 13.22
C ALA A 1 1.77 -11.37 14.34
N ALA A 2 1.70 -10.08 13.99
CA ALA A 2 1.91 -9.00 14.96
C ALA A 2 1.00 -9.09 16.23
N CYS A 3 -0.31 -9.19 16.05
CA CYS A 3 -1.25 -9.28 17.19
C CYS A 3 -1.05 -10.53 18.07
N LEU A 4 -0.37 -11.58 17.58
CA LEU A 4 -0.12 -12.83 18.32
C LEU A 4 1.11 -12.75 19.22
N ILE A 5 2.11 -11.93 18.85
CA ILE A 5 3.37 -11.75 19.61
C ILE A 5 3.15 -10.87 20.85
N GLN A 6 2.11 -10.04 20.83
CA GLN A 6 1.65 -9.22 21.96
C GLN A 6 2.71 -8.29 22.60
N THR A 7 3.77 -7.94 21.88
CA THR A 7 4.73 -6.92 22.33
C THR A 7 4.27 -5.51 21.94
N PRO A 8 4.67 -4.46 22.69
CA PRO A 8 4.31 -3.09 22.36
C PRO A 8 4.81 -2.67 20.97
N TRP A 9 6.00 -3.14 20.57
CA TRP A 9 6.57 -2.95 19.23
C TRP A 9 5.72 -3.61 18.13
N SER A 10 5.15 -4.77 18.43
CA SER A 10 4.31 -5.49 17.49
C SER A 10 2.94 -4.84 17.31
N PHE A 11 2.30 -4.37 18.38
CA PHE A 11 1.03 -3.64 18.29
C PHE A 11 1.17 -2.30 17.58
N THR A 12 2.24 -1.56 17.85
CA THR A 12 2.54 -0.31 17.14
C THR A 12 2.81 -0.57 15.66
N GLY A 13 3.62 -1.58 15.32
CA GLY A 13 3.82 -2.00 13.93
C GLY A 13 2.53 -2.41 13.21
N ALA A 14 1.66 -3.18 13.88
CA ALA A 14 0.35 -3.56 13.35
C ALA A 14 -0.56 -2.35 13.09
N MET A 15 -0.63 -1.39 14.01
CA MET A 15 -1.42 -0.17 13.83
C MET A 15 -0.89 0.68 12.67
N VAL A 16 0.42 0.87 12.58
CA VAL A 16 1.05 1.62 11.47
C VAL A 16 0.74 0.95 10.14
N LEU A 17 0.86 -0.37 10.06
CA LEU A 17 0.56 -1.13 8.84
C LEU A 17 -0.92 -1.06 8.46
N MET A 18 -1.84 -1.16 9.43
CA MET A 18 -3.28 -1.01 9.20
C MET A 18 -3.64 0.39 8.64
N ILE A 19 -3.05 1.44 9.21
CA ILE A 19 -3.26 2.82 8.73
C ILE A 19 -2.67 2.98 7.34
N ALA A 20 -1.42 2.54 7.13
CA ALA A 20 -0.74 2.62 5.84
C ALA A 20 -1.53 1.90 4.75
N HIS A 21 -1.93 0.65 5.01
CA HIS A 21 -2.71 -0.17 4.09
C HIS A 21 -4.09 0.45 3.78
N GLY A 22 -4.76 1.03 4.78
CA GLY A 22 -6.02 1.75 4.58
C GLY A 22 -5.86 2.96 3.65
N LEU A 23 -4.77 3.71 3.78
CA LEU A 23 -4.47 4.86 2.92
C LEU A 23 -4.09 4.44 1.49
N THR A 24 -3.25 3.43 1.32
CA THR A 24 -2.85 2.97 -0.02
C THR A 24 -4.01 2.35 -0.78
N SER A 25 -4.84 1.55 -0.10
CA SER A 25 -5.99 0.89 -0.71
C SER A 25 -7.07 1.89 -1.12
N SER A 26 -7.38 2.87 -0.26
CA SER A 26 -8.35 3.93 -0.60
C SER A 26 -7.88 4.80 -1.78
N MET A 27 -6.58 5.11 -1.85
CA MET A 27 -5.99 5.78 -3.01
C MET A 27 -6.14 4.96 -4.29
N LEU A 28 -5.84 3.66 -4.27
CA LEU A 28 -5.99 2.78 -5.44
C LEU A 28 -7.46 2.66 -5.89
N PHE A 29 -8.40 2.55 -4.95
CA PHE A 29 -9.84 2.52 -5.27
C PHE A 29 -10.31 3.84 -5.88
N CYS A 30 -9.85 4.98 -5.35
CA CYS A 30 -10.15 6.29 -5.91
C CYS A 30 -9.60 6.42 -7.34
N LEU A 31 -8.36 6.00 -7.59
CA LEU A 31 -7.74 6.02 -8.91
C LEU A 31 -8.45 5.10 -9.90
N ALA A 32 -8.88 3.92 -9.46
CA ALA A 32 -9.70 3.03 -10.28
C ALA A 32 -11.05 3.68 -10.65
N ASN A 33 -11.69 4.37 -9.69
CA ASN A 33 -12.95 5.07 -9.94
C ASN A 33 -12.78 6.23 -10.93
N THR A 34 -11.73 7.03 -10.80
CA THR A 34 -11.47 8.13 -11.76
C THR A 34 -11.21 7.61 -13.17
N ASN A 35 -10.52 6.47 -13.33
CA ASN A 35 -10.39 5.80 -14.63
C ASN A 35 -11.75 5.34 -15.18
N TYR A 36 -12.62 4.80 -14.32
CA TYR A 36 -13.96 4.37 -14.69
C TYR A 36 -14.84 5.56 -15.13
N GLU A 37 -14.83 6.67 -14.40
CA GLU A 37 -15.61 7.88 -14.75
C GLU A 37 -15.19 8.47 -16.10
N ARG A 38 -13.92 8.33 -16.48
CA ARG A 38 -13.39 8.86 -17.75
C ARG A 38 -13.61 7.94 -18.94
N THR A 39 -13.59 6.63 -18.73
CA THR A 39 -13.68 5.65 -19.82
C THR A 39 -15.05 5.00 -19.94
N HIS A 40 -15.87 5.05 -18.89
CA HIS A 40 -17.10 4.27 -18.73
C HIS A 40 -16.94 2.75 -18.96
N THR A 41 -15.72 2.24 -18.80
CA THR A 41 -15.40 0.81 -18.94
C THR A 41 -14.68 0.29 -17.72
N ARG A 42 -14.89 -1.00 -17.41
CA ARG A 42 -14.19 -1.71 -16.32
C ARG A 42 -12.99 -2.53 -16.83
N THR A 43 -12.70 -2.47 -18.13
CA THR A 43 -11.68 -3.29 -18.79
C THR A 43 -10.32 -2.59 -18.75
N MET A 44 -9.41 -3.07 -17.89
CA MET A 44 -8.07 -2.48 -17.74
C MET A 44 -7.23 -2.45 -19.02
N ILE A 45 -7.48 -3.34 -19.99
CA ILE A 45 -6.75 -3.38 -21.27
C ILE A 45 -6.96 -2.06 -22.05
N ILE A 46 -8.15 -1.48 -21.97
CA ILE A 46 -8.47 -0.20 -22.64
C ILE A 46 -7.75 0.97 -21.93
N ALA A 47 -7.48 0.83 -20.63
CA ALA A 47 -6.77 1.83 -19.83
C ALA A 47 -5.25 1.90 -20.13
N ARG A 48 -4.68 0.94 -20.88
CA ARG A 48 -3.22 0.85 -21.13
C ARG A 48 -2.63 2.12 -21.78
N GLY A 49 -3.37 2.76 -22.69
CA GLY A 49 -2.92 3.98 -23.37
C GLY A 49 -3.11 5.27 -22.56
N PHE A 50 -3.92 5.25 -21.51
CA PHE A 50 -4.27 6.45 -20.74
C PHE A 50 -3.10 7.01 -19.93
N GLN A 51 -2.10 6.19 -19.59
CA GLN A 51 -0.93 6.64 -18.86
C GLN A 51 -0.10 7.67 -19.65
N LEU A 52 -0.09 7.58 -20.98
CA LEU A 52 0.60 8.55 -21.84
C LEU A 52 -0.21 9.84 -22.02
N ILE A 53 -1.54 9.74 -22.04
CA ILE A 53 -2.44 10.88 -22.26
C ILE A 53 -2.59 11.71 -20.98
N LEU A 54 -2.62 11.06 -19.82
CA LEU A 54 -2.81 11.68 -18.51
C LEU A 54 -1.59 11.41 -17.61
N PRO A 55 -0.48 12.15 -17.79
CA PRO A 55 0.78 11.87 -17.09
C PRO A 55 0.65 12.03 -15.56
N LEU A 56 -0.20 12.94 -15.09
CA LEU A 56 -0.46 13.10 -13.66
C LEU A 56 -1.19 11.87 -13.08
N MET A 57 -2.16 11.31 -13.81
CA MET A 57 -2.84 10.07 -13.40
C MET A 57 -1.85 8.90 -13.36
N ALA A 58 -0.96 8.81 -14.34
CA ALA A 58 0.10 7.81 -14.36
C ALA A 58 1.05 7.93 -13.16
N ALA A 59 1.44 9.16 -12.79
CA ALA A 59 2.29 9.40 -11.62
C ALA A 59 1.59 8.97 -10.32
N TRP A 60 0.30 9.27 -10.15
CA TRP A 60 -0.47 8.80 -8.99
C TRP A 60 -0.60 7.28 -8.94
N TRP A 61 -0.84 6.63 -10.08
CA TRP A 61 -0.82 5.17 -10.18
C TRP A 61 0.54 4.59 -9.80
N LEU A 62 1.64 5.19 -10.27
CA LEU A 62 2.99 4.75 -9.91
C LEU A 62 3.23 4.90 -8.41
N LEU A 63 2.94 6.06 -7.82
CA LEU A 63 3.12 6.33 -6.40
C LEU A 63 2.29 5.36 -5.53
N ALA A 64 1.02 5.15 -5.86
CA ALA A 64 0.16 4.21 -5.16
C ALA A 64 0.74 2.79 -5.18
N ASN A 65 1.22 2.32 -6.34
CA ASN A 65 1.86 1.02 -6.46
C ASN A 65 3.18 0.92 -5.66
N LEU A 66 4.02 1.96 -5.68
CA LEU A 66 5.27 2.00 -4.92
C LEU A 66 5.01 1.94 -3.40
N THR A 67 3.99 2.66 -2.92
CA THR A 67 3.58 2.58 -1.51
C THR A 67 2.99 1.21 -1.13
N ASN A 68 2.29 0.56 -2.06
CA ASN A 68 1.74 -0.78 -1.85
C ASN A 68 2.84 -1.87 -1.81
N MET A 69 3.93 -1.69 -2.56
CA MET A 69 5.12 -2.56 -2.52
C MET A 69 6.06 -2.27 -1.34
N ALA A 70 5.68 -1.39 -0.42
CA ALA A 70 6.50 -1.02 0.73
C ALA A 70 7.91 -0.48 0.35
N LEU A 71 8.01 0.31 -0.72
CA LEU A 71 9.28 0.96 -1.10
C LEU A 71 9.81 1.86 0.05
N PRO A 72 11.13 1.94 0.30
CA PRO A 72 11.72 2.96 1.21
C PRO A 72 11.48 4.35 0.59
N PRO A 73 10.50 5.16 1.04
CA PRO A 73 10.31 5.74 2.37
C PRO A 73 8.84 5.66 2.87
N SER A 74 8.15 4.54 2.62
CA SER A 74 6.71 4.38 2.90
C SER A 74 6.38 3.92 4.34
N PHE A 75 5.19 4.27 4.82
CA PHE A 75 4.67 3.78 6.11
C PHE A 75 4.45 2.27 6.16
N ASN A 76 4.18 1.65 5.00
CA ASN A 76 3.97 0.21 4.90
C ASN A 76 5.25 -0.54 5.29
N LEU A 77 6.40 -0.08 4.79
CA LEU A 77 7.71 -0.61 5.17
C LEU A 77 8.00 -0.46 6.66
N MET A 78 7.69 0.71 7.24
CA MET A 78 7.92 0.96 8.67
C MET A 78 7.11 -0.01 9.54
N GLY A 79 5.85 -0.25 9.19
CA GLY A 79 5.00 -1.23 9.85
C GLY A 79 5.55 -2.65 9.72
N GLU A 80 5.95 -3.04 8.51
CA GLU A 80 6.54 -4.37 8.24
C GLU A 80 7.83 -4.60 9.01
N LEU A 81 8.76 -3.63 9.02
CA LEU A 81 10.02 -3.72 9.75
C LEU A 81 9.80 -3.90 11.27
N LEU A 82 8.89 -3.14 11.87
CA LEU A 82 8.56 -3.27 13.29
C LEU A 82 8.05 -4.67 13.63
N ILE A 83 7.18 -5.23 12.76
CA ILE A 83 6.64 -6.58 12.94
C ILE A 83 7.75 -7.63 12.77
N ILE A 84 8.63 -7.48 11.77
CA ILE A 84 9.75 -8.39 11.53
C ILE A 84 10.74 -8.38 12.70
N VAL A 85 11.12 -7.21 13.22
CA VAL A 85 11.99 -7.11 14.41
C VAL A 85 11.33 -7.75 15.63
N SER A 86 10.03 -7.55 15.82
CA SER A 86 9.30 -8.20 16.92
C SER A 86 9.25 -9.72 16.79
N LEU A 87 9.17 -10.23 15.55
CA LEU A 87 9.20 -11.66 15.25
C LEU A 87 10.59 -12.25 15.55
N PHE A 88 11.66 -11.60 15.11
CA PHE A 88 13.03 -12.04 15.40
C PHE A 88 13.33 -12.07 16.89
N ASN A 89 12.84 -11.09 17.66
CA ASN A 89 12.98 -11.11 19.12
C ASN A 89 12.14 -12.18 19.81
N TRP A 90 11.03 -12.60 19.19
CA TRP A 90 10.15 -13.64 19.73
C TRP A 90 10.66 -15.05 19.42
N SER A 91 11.32 -15.26 18.29
CA SER A 91 12.01 -16.52 17.99
C SER A 91 13.32 -16.60 18.79
N SER A 92 13.42 -17.55 19.73
CA SER A 92 14.62 -17.76 20.56
C SER A 92 15.75 -18.54 19.87
N LEU A 93 15.80 -18.52 18.54
CA LEU A 93 16.80 -19.14 17.67
C LEU A 93 17.50 -18.05 16.88
#